data_AF-A0A257P963-F1
#
_entry.id   AF-A0A257P963-F1
#
_cell.length_a   1.000
_cell.length_b   1.000
_cell.length_c   1.000
_cell.angle_alpha   90.00
_cell.angle_beta   90.00
_cell.angle_gamma   90.00
#
_symmetry.space_group_name_H-M   'P 1'
#
loop_
_entity.id
_entity.type
_entity.pdbx_description
1 polymer ?
#
loop_
_entity_poly.entity_id
_entity_poly.type
_entity_poly.pdbx_seq_one_letter_code
_entity_poly.pdbx_strand_id
1 'polypeptide(L)' 'MNLPVSAPGHACRPGCAACCIAPSISSPIPGMPQGKPAGVPCAQLTAD' A
#
# COMPACT_ATOMS: atom_id res chain seq x y z
N MET A 1 -12.00 -4.86 -20.56
CA MET A 1 -11.92 -5.53 -19.25
C MET A 1 -11.83 -4.47 -18.16
N ASN A 2 -12.95 -3.81 -17.89
CA ASN A 2 -13.05 -2.68 -16.96
C ASN A 2 -13.50 -3.21 -15.61
N LEU A 3 -12.60 -3.86 -14.86
CA LEU A 3 -12.89 -4.14 -13.46
C LEU A 3 -12.94 -2.81 -12.71
N PRO A 4 -13.99 -2.55 -11.91
CA PRO A 4 -14.01 -1.38 -11.05
C PRO A 4 -12.78 -1.43 -10.16
N VAL A 5 -12.15 -0.28 -9.96
CA VAL A 5 -11.07 -0.03 -8.99
C VAL A 5 -11.62 -0.18 -7.55
N SER A 6 -12.15 -1.36 -7.27
CA SER A 6 -12.81 -1.77 -6.02
C SER A 6 -12.61 -3.28 -5.80
N ALA A 7 -11.55 -3.87 -6.37
CA ALA A 7 -10.99 -5.08 -5.78
C ALA A 7 -10.64 -4.75 -4.32
N PRO A 8 -10.92 -5.61 -3.33
CA PRO A 8 -10.64 -5.32 -1.94
C PRO A 8 -9.12 -5.19 -1.79
N GLY A 9 -8.62 -3.98 -1.97
CA GLY A 9 -7.22 -3.64 -1.82
C GLY A 9 -6.86 -4.06 -0.41
N HIS A 10 -5.96 -5.03 -0.31
CA HIS A 10 -5.37 -5.55 0.92
C HIS A 10 -5.70 -4.65 2.12
N ALA A 11 -6.73 -5.01 2.88
CA ALA A 11 -7.21 -4.16 3.96
C ALA A 11 -6.01 -3.85 4.86
N CYS A 12 -5.62 -2.57 4.94
CA CYS A 12 -4.51 -2.16 5.79
C CYS A 12 -4.93 -2.45 7.23
N ARG A 13 -4.29 -3.45 7.83
CA ARG A 13 -4.61 -3.86 9.19
C ARG A 13 -3.84 -2.94 10.16
N PRO A 14 -4.48 -2.40 11.21
CA PRO A 14 -3.79 -1.55 12.18
C PRO A 14 -2.57 -2.29 12.75
N GLY A 15 -1.41 -1.61 12.77
CA GLY A 15 -0.13 -2.17 13.22
C GLY A 15 0.57 -3.11 12.23
N CYS A 16 0.04 -3.33 11.01
CA CYS A 16 0.66 -4.20 10.01
C CYS A 16 1.69 -3.43 9.17
N ALA A 17 2.96 -3.44 9.58
CA ALA A 17 4.06 -2.80 8.84
C ALA A 17 4.48 -3.54 7.55
N ALA A 18 3.67 -4.50 7.06
CA ALA A 18 4.03 -5.38 5.95
C ALA A 18 4.31 -4.63 4.64
N CYS A 19 3.49 -3.65 4.30
CA CYS A 19 3.72 -2.81 3.12
C CYS A 19 4.89 -1.84 3.31
N CYS A 20 5.28 -1.52 4.54
CA CYS A 20 6.41 -0.64 4.81
C CYS A 20 7.77 -1.34 4.63
N ILE A 21 7.90 -2.61 5.02
CA ILE A 21 9.12 -3.43 4.79
C ILE A 21 9.21 -4.01 3.37
N ALA A 22 8.15 -3.92 2.57
CA ALA A 22 8.19 -4.35 1.17
C ALA A 22 9.21 -3.49 0.37
N PRO A 23 10.09 -4.09 -0.45
CA PRO A 23 11.09 -3.33 -1.21
C PRO A 23 10.46 -2.49 -2.34
N SER A 24 9.33 -2.90 -2.91
CA SER A 24 8.53 -2.13 -3.86
C SER A 24 7.15 -2.77 -4.01
N ILE A 25 6.11 -1.98 -4.30
CA ILE A 25 4.75 -2.45 -4.58
C ILE A 25 4.26 -1.74 -5.83
N SER A 26 3.96 -2.48 -6.91
CA SER A 26 3.45 -1.89 -8.17
C SER A 26 1.92 -1.79 -8.23
N SER A 27 1.23 -2.35 -7.23
CA SER A 27 -0.23 -2.34 -7.15
C SER A 27 -0.72 -1.20 -6.23
N PRO A 28 -1.88 -0.58 -6.52
CA PRO A 28 -2.43 0.47 -5.66
C PRO A 28 -2.63 -0.02 -4.23
N ILE A 29 -2.21 0.82 -3.27
CA ILE A 29 -2.50 0.66 -1.85
C ILE A 29 -3.22 1.91 -1.32
N PRO A 30 -3.89 1.84 -0.16
CA PRO A 30 -4.53 3.02 0.44
C PRO A 30 -3.54 4.19 0.60
N GLY A 31 -3.88 5.34 0.04
CA GLY A 31 -3.03 6.54 0.02
C GLY A 31 -1.90 6.55 -1.02
N MET A 32 -1.67 5.46 -1.75
CA MET A 32 -0.63 5.38 -2.81
C MET A 32 -1.19 4.67 -4.07
N PRO A 33 -1.85 5.39 -5.00
CA PRO A 33 -2.55 4.80 -6.14
C PRO A 33 -1.62 4.19 -7.21
N GLN A 34 -0.35 4.62 -7.24
CA GLN A 34 0.67 4.00 -8.11
C GLN A 34 1.50 2.93 -7.38
N GLY A 35 1.11 2.56 -6.16
CA GLY A 35 1.84 1.65 -5.31
C GLY A 35 2.96 2.34 -4.52
N LYS A 36 3.86 1.53 -3.94
CA LYS A 36 4.95 1.99 -3.07
C LYS A 36 6.30 1.92 -3.80
N PRO A 37 6.96 3.06 -4.07
CA PRO A 37 8.30 3.06 -4.65
C PRO A 37 9.33 2.44 -3.71
N ALA A 38 10.44 1.97 -4.29
CA ALA A 38 11.57 1.50 -3.51
C ALA A 38 12.19 2.64 -2.69
N GLY A 39 12.56 2.33 -1.44
CA GLY A 39 13.16 3.30 -0.52
C GLY A 39 12.20 4.33 0.06
N VAL A 40 10.91 4.31 -0.31
CA VAL A 40 9.90 5.25 0.21
C VAL A 40 9.06 4.55 1.30
N PRO A 41 8.86 5.20 2.48
CA PRO A 41 7.98 4.70 3.52
C PRO A 41 6.51 4.68 3.04
N CYS A 42 5.73 3.70 3.51
CA CYS A 42 4.33 3.58 3.11
C CYS A 42 3.48 4.67 3.77
N ALA A 43 2.43 5.16 3.08
CA ALA A 43 1.55 6.23 3.59
C ALA A 43 0.80 5.87 4.90
N GLN A 44 0.85 4.59 5.30
CA GLN A 44 0.23 4.07 6.52
C GLN A 44 1.23 3.97 7.69
N LEU A 45 2.49 4.35 7.50
CA LEU A 45 3.47 4.42 8.57
C LEU A 45 3.14 5.61 9.47
N THR A 46 2.72 5.33 10.70
CA THR A 46 2.64 6.33 11.76
C THR A 46 4.04 6.57 12.32
N ALA A 47 4.33 7.82 12.73
CA ALA A 47 5.49 8.09 13.57
C ALA A 47 5.23 7.43 14.92
N ASP A 48 6.15 6.55 15.36
CA ASP A 48 6.06 5.74 16.60
C ASP A 48 5.25 6.40 17.73
#